data_AF-A0A949M960-F1
#
_entry.id   AF-A0A949M960-F1
#
_cell.length_a   1.000
_cell.length_b   1.000
_cell.length_c   1.000
_cell.angle_alpha   90.00
_cell.angle_beta   90.00
_cell.angle_gamma   90.00
#
_symmetry.space_group_name_H-M   'P 1'
#
loop_
_entity.id
_entity.type
_entity.pdbx_description
1 polymer ?
#
loop_
_entity_poly.entity_id
_entity_poly.type
_entity_poly.pdbx_seq_one_letter_code
_entity_poly.pdbx_strand_id
1 'polypeptide(L)'
;STESEKTCALSSAKYRNEQSDGPRRWTGRFLMENLLATARSSGTFCLEEVHTLMPWFAAHNLMVLRPQTPVDEPLLCWENIILLEAEYDADILEMAAKRATDVDVSDGYSMTPYYPVPARWEFAGTRKIVTVRQDSDGDGLANGDELTFNTLYLDPSMIDSFVSGEECDVIIGDEIEDPPSRNMERQKK
;
A
#
# COMPACT_ATOMS: atom_id res chain seq x y z
N SER A 1 -59.63 -12.16 1.73
CA SER A 1 -58.24 -12.37 1.28
C SER A 1 -57.45 -11.15 1.70
N THR A 2 -56.83 -11.22 2.88
CA THR A 2 -56.07 -10.14 3.50
C THR A 2 -54.63 -10.64 3.62
N GLU A 3 -53.75 -10.10 2.79
CA GLU A 3 -52.30 -10.30 2.88
C GLU A 3 -51.76 -9.55 4.10
N SER A 4 -51.10 -10.28 4.99
CA SER A 4 -50.40 -9.72 6.15
C SER A 4 -48.96 -9.41 5.76
N GLU A 5 -48.59 -8.13 5.76
CA GLU A 5 -47.20 -7.68 5.71
C GLU A 5 -46.46 -8.14 6.97
N LYS A 6 -45.41 -8.95 6.79
CA LYS A 6 -44.47 -9.30 7.86
C LYS A 6 -43.29 -8.34 7.80
N THR A 7 -43.23 -7.41 8.74
CA THR A 7 -42.06 -6.57 9.01
C THR A 7 -40.97 -7.40 9.68
N CYS A 8 -39.80 -7.49 9.04
CA CYS A 8 -38.62 -8.14 9.58
C CYS A 8 -37.81 -7.14 10.41
N ALA A 9 -37.82 -7.31 11.74
CA ALA A 9 -36.99 -6.52 12.64
C ALA A 9 -35.57 -7.12 12.71
N LEU A 10 -34.58 -6.42 12.16
CA LEU A 10 -33.17 -6.76 12.33
C LEU A 10 -32.71 -6.34 13.73
N SER A 11 -32.47 -7.31 14.62
CA SER A 11 -31.79 -7.07 15.88
C SER A 11 -30.28 -6.99 15.65
N SER A 12 -29.64 -5.92 16.10
CA SER A 12 -28.20 -5.71 16.04
C SER A 12 -27.45 -6.74 16.88
N ALA A 13 -26.76 -7.68 16.21
CA ALA A 13 -25.83 -8.60 16.86
C ALA A 13 -24.57 -7.83 17.28
N LYS A 14 -24.39 -7.62 18.59
CA LYS A 14 -23.14 -7.15 19.17
C LYS A 14 -22.15 -8.32 19.20
N TYR A 15 -21.11 -8.28 18.36
CA TYR A 15 -19.99 -9.22 18.49
C TYR A 15 -19.00 -8.69 19.53
N ARG A 16 -18.77 -9.50 20.57
CA ARG A 16 -17.75 -9.31 21.59
C ARG A 16 -16.47 -9.99 21.08
N ASN A 17 -15.41 -9.23 20.86
CA ASN A 17 -14.13 -9.71 20.35
C ASN A 17 -13.25 -10.08 21.56
N GLU A 18 -12.98 -11.36 21.77
CA GLU A 18 -12.02 -11.81 22.79
C GLU A 18 -10.59 -11.67 22.25
N GLN A 19 -9.73 -11.07 23.08
CA GLN A 19 -8.31 -10.78 22.83
C GLN A 19 -7.51 -12.05 22.53
N SER A 20 -6.63 -11.99 21.53
CA SER A 20 -5.52 -12.94 21.38
C SER A 20 -4.26 -12.17 20.97
N ASP A 21 -3.25 -12.21 21.84
CA ASP A 21 -1.96 -11.53 21.71
C ASP A 21 -1.09 -12.17 20.61
N GLY A 22 -0.97 -11.49 19.47
CA GLY A 22 -0.03 -11.83 18.39
C GLY A 22 -0.28 -11.02 17.11
N PRO A 23 0.74 -10.80 16.25
CA PRO A 23 0.58 -10.08 15.00
C PRO A 23 -0.34 -10.88 14.07
N ARG A 24 -1.56 -10.37 13.87
CA ARG A 24 -2.57 -11.01 13.01
C ARG A 24 -2.23 -10.75 11.55
N ARG A 25 -1.85 -11.79 10.81
CA ARG A 25 -1.96 -11.76 9.33
C ARG A 25 -3.45 -11.79 8.98
N TRP A 26 -3.94 -10.70 8.41
CA TRP A 26 -5.29 -10.59 7.90
C TRP A 26 -5.32 -11.25 6.52
N THR A 27 -5.92 -12.42 6.41
CA THR A 27 -6.22 -13.03 5.11
C THR A 27 -7.72 -12.88 4.90
N GLY A 28 -8.15 -12.16 3.86
CA GLY A 28 -9.57 -11.95 3.51
C GLY A 28 -10.42 -13.23 3.43
N ARG A 29 -9.78 -14.41 3.35
CA ARG A 29 -10.40 -15.74 3.46
C ARG A 29 -11.29 -15.92 4.70
N PHE A 30 -10.94 -15.31 5.85
CA PHE A 30 -11.69 -15.52 7.10
C PHE A 30 -13.06 -14.83 7.12
N LEU A 31 -13.22 -13.73 6.38
CA LEU A 31 -14.51 -13.02 6.28
C LEU A 31 -15.47 -13.81 5.39
N MET A 32 -14.96 -14.34 4.29
CA MET A 32 -15.76 -15.04 3.29
C MET A 32 -16.22 -16.42 3.79
N GLU A 33 -15.37 -17.17 4.48
CA GLU A 33 -15.74 -18.48 5.05
C GLU A 33 -16.80 -18.35 6.15
N ASN A 34 -16.75 -17.29 6.98
CA ASN A 34 -17.77 -17.05 8.03
C ASN A 34 -19.10 -16.55 7.46
N LEU A 35 -19.07 -15.70 6.42
CA LEU A 35 -20.27 -15.29 5.69
C LEU A 35 -20.94 -16.50 5.03
N LEU A 36 -20.17 -17.38 4.38
CA LEU A 36 -20.67 -18.59 3.74
C LEU A 36 -21.18 -19.64 4.75
N ALA A 37 -20.52 -19.79 5.90
CA ALA A 37 -20.95 -20.71 6.95
C ALA A 37 -22.27 -20.27 7.59
N THR A 38 -22.44 -18.97 7.82
CA THR A 38 -23.68 -18.39 8.35
C THR A 38 -24.82 -18.51 7.32
N ALA A 39 -24.53 -18.26 6.04
CA ALA A 39 -25.52 -18.32 4.96
C ALA A 39 -26.08 -19.73 4.69
N ARG A 40 -25.31 -20.80 4.93
CA ARG A 40 -25.79 -22.18 4.78
C ARG A 40 -26.84 -22.60 5.81
N SER A 41 -26.95 -21.88 6.93
CA SER A 41 -27.84 -22.24 8.03
C SER A 41 -29.28 -21.69 7.90
N SER A 42 -29.52 -20.70 7.04
CA SER A 42 -30.77 -19.91 7.03
C SER A 42 -31.72 -20.18 5.85
N GLY A 43 -31.38 -21.07 4.92
CA GLY A 43 -32.31 -21.66 3.94
C GLY A 43 -33.04 -20.70 2.99
N THR A 44 -32.65 -19.43 2.93
CA THR A 44 -33.32 -18.42 2.10
C THR A 44 -32.26 -17.50 1.52
N PHE A 45 -31.93 -17.66 0.23
CA PHE A 45 -31.31 -16.57 -0.52
C PHE A 45 -31.85 -16.60 -1.96
N CYS A 46 -32.57 -15.54 -2.32
CA CYS A 46 -32.54 -15.02 -3.67
C CYS A 46 -31.12 -14.50 -3.87
N LEU A 47 -30.37 -15.06 -4.82
CA LEU A 47 -29.11 -14.51 -5.29
C LEU A 47 -29.41 -13.17 -6.00
N GLU A 48 -29.83 -12.16 -5.23
CA GLU A 48 -29.68 -10.78 -5.67
C GLU A 48 -28.19 -10.58 -5.90
N GLU A 49 -27.87 -10.11 -7.10
CA GLU A 49 -26.52 -9.88 -7.60
C GLU A 49 -25.68 -9.28 -6.49
N VAL A 50 -24.83 -10.10 -5.89
CA VAL A 50 -23.65 -9.58 -5.21
C VAL A 50 -22.84 -9.03 -6.34
N HIS A 51 -23.09 -7.75 -6.68
CA HIS A 51 -22.15 -6.97 -7.45
C HIS A 51 -20.82 -7.21 -6.77
N THR A 52 -19.97 -7.97 -7.45
CA THR A 52 -18.57 -8.15 -7.13
C THR A 52 -17.99 -6.75 -7.24
N LEU A 53 -18.11 -5.98 -6.16
CA LEU A 53 -17.38 -4.74 -5.95
C LEU A 53 -15.92 -5.17 -6.04
N MET A 54 -15.33 -5.05 -7.22
CA MET A 54 -13.92 -5.32 -7.44
C MET A 54 -13.18 -4.34 -6.51
N PRO A 55 -12.60 -4.82 -5.40
CA PRO A 55 -12.06 -3.90 -4.42
C PRO A 55 -10.86 -3.16 -5.03
N TRP A 56 -10.86 -1.85 -4.82
CA TRP A 56 -9.71 -1.02 -5.14
C TRP A 56 -8.76 -1.00 -3.96
N PHE A 57 -7.46 -0.95 -4.24
CA PHE A 57 -6.42 -0.93 -3.23
C PHE A 57 -5.42 0.18 -3.50
N ALA A 58 -4.97 0.83 -2.44
CA ALA A 58 -3.80 1.70 -2.47
C ALA A 58 -2.61 0.91 -1.92
N ALA A 59 -1.63 0.67 -2.79
CA ALA A 59 -0.36 0.03 -2.44
C ALA A 59 0.72 1.08 -2.22
N HIS A 60 1.35 1.04 -1.04
CA HIS A 60 2.44 1.92 -0.66
C HIS A 60 3.78 1.23 -0.98
N ASN A 61 4.34 1.55 -2.13
CA ASN A 61 5.58 0.98 -2.64
C ASN A 61 6.77 1.87 -2.28
N LEU A 62 7.78 1.30 -1.62
CA LEU A 62 9.01 1.99 -1.31
C LEU A 62 10.02 1.82 -2.46
N MET A 63 10.37 2.93 -3.08
CA MET A 63 11.46 3.07 -4.03
C MET A 63 12.65 3.73 -3.32
N VAL A 64 13.85 3.21 -3.55
CA VAL A 64 15.09 3.71 -2.93
C VAL A 64 16.07 4.11 -4.01
N LEU A 65 16.59 5.33 -3.95
CA LEU A 65 17.64 5.77 -4.85
C LEU A 65 18.99 5.29 -4.31
N ARG A 66 19.49 4.18 -4.85
CA ARG A 66 20.76 3.57 -4.42
C ARG A 66 21.94 4.12 -5.21
N PRO A 67 22.91 4.80 -4.57
CA PRO A 67 24.15 5.20 -5.22
C PRO A 67 25.00 3.99 -5.56
N GLN A 68 25.74 4.07 -6.66
CA GLN A 68 26.63 3.01 -7.16
C GLN A 68 27.74 2.68 -6.15
N THR A 69 28.22 3.69 -5.44
CA THR A 69 29.11 3.54 -4.29
C THR A 69 28.33 3.88 -3.03
N PRO A 70 28.35 3.02 -1.99
CA PRO A 70 27.70 3.32 -0.72
C PRO A 70 28.14 4.67 -0.16
N VAL A 71 27.20 5.40 0.42
CA VAL A 71 27.42 6.68 1.10
C VAL A 71 27.04 6.54 2.57
N ASP A 72 27.69 7.31 3.44
CA ASP A 72 27.41 7.34 4.88
C ASP A 72 26.36 8.42 5.20
N GLU A 73 25.26 8.38 4.45
CA GLU A 73 24.18 9.36 4.54
C GLU A 73 22.83 8.65 4.33
N PRO A 74 21.72 9.19 4.89
CA PRO A 74 20.39 8.70 4.60
C PRO A 74 20.09 8.65 3.10
N LEU A 75 19.43 7.58 2.66
CA LEU A 75 19.06 7.37 1.28
C LEU A 75 17.75 8.07 0.95
N LEU A 76 17.71 8.73 -0.21
CA LEU A 76 16.48 9.28 -0.76
C LEU A 76 15.56 8.13 -1.14
N CYS A 77 14.35 8.16 -0.60
CA CYS A 77 13.31 7.19 -0.87
C CYS A 77 12.03 7.90 -1.33
N TRP A 78 11.30 7.24 -2.23
CA TRP A 78 9.93 7.62 -2.58
C TRP A 78 8.98 6.52 -2.12
N GLU A 79 7.97 6.90 -1.35
CA GLU A 79 6.84 6.01 -1.08
C GLU A 79 5.74 6.34 -2.08
N ASN A 80 5.70 5.60 -3.19
CA ASN A 80 4.70 5.75 -4.24
C ASN A 80 3.41 5.06 -3.80
N ILE A 81 2.29 5.79 -3.84
CA ILE A 81 0.96 5.25 -3.52
C ILE A 81 0.27 4.94 -4.85
N ILE A 82 0.15 3.65 -5.15
CA ILE A 82 -0.37 3.16 -6.44
C ILE A 82 -1.77 2.59 -6.25
N LEU A 83 -2.68 2.97 -7.14
CA LEU A 83 -4.02 2.41 -7.19
C LEU A 83 -4.00 1.08 -7.95
N LEU A 84 -4.55 0.03 -7.34
CA LEU A 84 -4.62 -1.31 -7.92
C LEU A 84 -6.05 -1.83 -7.85
N GLU A 85 -6.50 -2.38 -8.96
CA GLU A 85 -7.77 -3.11 -9.06
C GLU A 85 -7.47 -4.61 -9.01
N ALA A 86 -8.01 -5.32 -8.02
CA ALA A 86 -7.82 -6.76 -7.91
C ALA A 86 -9.06 -7.44 -7.34
N GLU A 87 -9.38 -8.65 -7.79
CA GLU A 87 -10.50 -9.43 -7.26
C GLU A 87 -10.18 -10.02 -5.87
N TYR A 88 -8.91 -10.31 -5.60
CA TYR A 88 -8.46 -10.99 -4.38
C TYR A 88 -7.26 -10.31 -3.74
N ASP A 89 -7.26 -10.27 -2.39
CA ASP A 89 -6.16 -9.70 -1.60
C ASP A 89 -4.80 -10.35 -1.87
N ALA A 90 -4.79 -11.64 -2.22
CA ALA A 90 -3.58 -12.43 -2.38
C ALA A 90 -2.70 -11.95 -3.54
N ASP A 91 -3.31 -11.37 -4.57
CA ASP A 91 -2.63 -11.00 -5.81
C ASP A 91 -2.03 -9.58 -5.73
N ILE A 92 -2.51 -8.74 -4.80
CA ILE A 92 -2.17 -7.31 -4.75
C ILE A 92 -0.69 -7.08 -4.52
N LEU A 93 -0.05 -7.87 -3.65
CA LEU A 93 1.38 -7.70 -3.37
C LEU A 93 2.23 -7.98 -4.61
N GLU A 94 1.88 -9.00 -5.39
CA GLU A 94 2.55 -9.31 -6.65
C GLU A 94 2.29 -8.23 -7.69
N MET A 95 1.05 -7.75 -7.80
CA MET A 95 0.69 -6.65 -8.70
C MET A 95 1.41 -5.35 -8.35
N ALA A 96 1.48 -5.01 -7.06
CA ALA A 96 2.17 -3.82 -6.56
C ALA A 96 3.67 -3.88 -6.85
N ALA A 97 4.30 -5.02 -6.57
CA ALA A 97 5.71 -5.24 -6.86
C ALA A 97 6.00 -5.14 -8.36
N LYS A 98 5.21 -5.84 -9.19
CA LYS A 98 5.34 -5.81 -10.64
C LYS A 98 5.22 -4.39 -11.20
N ARG A 99 4.23 -3.63 -10.74
CA ARG A 99 4.00 -2.26 -11.20
C ARG A 99 5.15 -1.32 -10.80
N ALA A 100 5.70 -1.46 -9.59
CA ALA A 100 6.87 -0.68 -9.18
C ALA A 100 8.11 -1.04 -10.01
N THR A 101 8.33 -2.33 -10.28
CA THR A 101 9.49 -2.77 -11.08
C THR A 101 9.41 -2.39 -12.54
N ASP A 102 8.22 -2.40 -13.15
CA ASP A 102 8.06 -2.17 -14.59
C ASP A 102 8.20 -0.70 -14.99
N VAL A 103 7.99 0.24 -14.06
CA VAL A 103 7.89 1.68 -14.37
C VAL A 103 8.92 2.51 -13.65
N ASP A 104 9.17 2.21 -12.37
CA ASP A 104 9.91 3.11 -11.48
C ASP A 104 11.35 2.66 -11.24
N VAL A 105 11.66 1.38 -11.51
CA VAL A 105 13.04 0.87 -11.48
C VAL A 105 13.77 1.27 -12.75
N SER A 106 14.97 1.83 -12.59
CA SER A 106 15.82 2.21 -13.72
C SER A 106 16.68 1.04 -14.20
N ASP A 107 16.79 0.87 -15.53
CA ASP A 107 17.63 -0.16 -16.17
C ASP A 107 19.14 -0.03 -15.89
N GLY A 108 19.58 1.08 -15.27
CA GLY A 108 20.99 1.32 -14.98
C GLY A 108 21.24 2.51 -14.06
N TYR A 109 22.51 2.72 -13.75
CA TYR A 109 22.94 3.88 -12.97
C TYR A 109 22.96 5.14 -13.85
N SER A 110 22.41 6.22 -13.32
CA SER A 110 22.44 7.54 -13.95
C SER A 110 22.89 8.60 -12.95
N MET A 111 23.44 9.72 -13.46
CA MET A 111 23.76 10.85 -12.59
C MET A 111 22.47 11.51 -12.10
N THR A 112 22.40 11.80 -10.81
CA THR A 112 21.25 12.45 -10.18
C THR A 112 21.70 13.72 -9.45
N PRO A 113 20.80 14.68 -9.19
CA PRO A 113 21.14 15.85 -8.38
C PRO A 113 21.30 15.52 -6.88
N TYR A 114 21.00 14.29 -6.48
CA TYR A 114 20.98 13.85 -5.08
C TYR A 114 22.27 13.16 -4.65
N TYR A 115 23.11 12.71 -5.58
CA TYR A 115 24.36 12.04 -5.23
C TYR A 115 25.50 12.50 -6.14
N PRO A 116 26.74 12.62 -5.62
CA PRO A 116 27.90 12.95 -6.44
C PRO A 116 28.37 11.77 -7.30
N VAL A 117 27.72 10.61 -7.17
CA VAL A 117 28.00 9.37 -7.90
C VAL A 117 26.73 8.92 -8.63
N PRO A 118 26.86 8.13 -9.72
CA PRO A 118 25.70 7.54 -10.37
C PRO A 118 24.85 6.78 -9.36
N ALA A 119 23.53 6.87 -9.48
CA ALA A 119 22.56 6.18 -8.63
C ALA A 119 21.47 5.55 -9.50
N ARG A 120 20.72 4.62 -8.93
CA ARG A 120 19.60 3.94 -9.61
C ARG A 120 18.43 3.78 -8.66
N TRP A 121 17.22 3.83 -9.20
CA TRP A 121 16.02 3.52 -8.43
C TRP A 121 15.87 2.01 -8.29
N GLU A 122 15.64 1.56 -7.05
CA GLU A 122 15.37 0.17 -6.72
C GLU A 122 14.06 0.06 -5.95
N PHE A 123 13.25 -0.94 -6.29
CA PHE A 123 12.08 -1.29 -5.50
C PHE A 123 12.52 -2.06 -4.24
N ALA A 124 12.26 -1.50 -3.07
CA ALA A 124 12.60 -2.11 -1.78
C ALA A 124 11.47 -2.99 -1.22
N GLY A 125 10.21 -2.68 -1.55
CA GLY A 125 9.06 -3.49 -1.15
C GLY A 125 7.78 -2.69 -0.97
N THR A 126 6.67 -3.40 -0.77
CA THR A 126 5.36 -2.81 -0.47
C THR A 126 5.11 -2.82 1.03
N ARG A 127 5.03 -1.65 1.65
CA ARG A 127 4.87 -1.53 3.11
C ARG A 127 3.43 -1.76 3.58
N LYS A 128 2.48 -1.22 2.83
CA LYS A 128 1.09 -1.12 3.26
C LYS A 128 0.16 -1.30 2.07
N ILE A 129 -0.89 -2.10 2.27
CA ILE A 129 -2.03 -2.21 1.36
C ILE A 129 -3.25 -1.70 2.10
N VAL A 130 -4.00 -0.80 1.49
CA VAL A 130 -5.25 -0.26 2.05
C VAL A 130 -6.36 -0.45 1.05
N THR A 131 -7.48 -1.04 1.45
CA THR A 131 -8.69 -1.04 0.63
C THR A 131 -9.23 0.37 0.53
N VAL A 132 -9.47 0.82 -0.69
CA VAL A 132 -10.05 2.14 -0.98
C VAL A 132 -11.35 1.97 -1.76
N ARG A 133 -12.17 3.02 -1.74
CA ARG A 133 -13.36 3.10 -2.58
C ARG A 133 -13.06 4.12 -3.67
N GLN A 134 -13.17 3.69 -4.92
CA GLN A 134 -13.27 4.62 -6.03
C GLN A 134 -14.74 4.98 -6.22
N ASP A 135 -15.05 6.27 -6.23
CA ASP A 135 -16.40 6.71 -6.58
C ASP A 135 -16.56 6.62 -8.10
N SER A 136 -17.71 6.10 -8.55
CA SER A 136 -18.00 5.79 -9.96
C SER A 136 -18.01 6.99 -10.91
N ASP A 137 -17.87 8.20 -10.38
CA ASP A 137 -18.22 9.45 -11.06
C ASP A 137 -17.02 10.20 -11.68
N GLY A 138 -15.93 9.48 -11.96
CA GLY A 138 -14.95 9.94 -12.95
C GLY A 138 -13.84 10.85 -12.43
N ASP A 139 -13.12 10.42 -11.40
CA ASP A 139 -11.78 10.93 -11.13
C ASP A 139 -10.78 10.59 -12.27
N GLY A 140 -11.12 9.63 -13.13
CA GLY A 140 -10.33 9.23 -14.29
C GLY A 140 -9.13 8.35 -13.93
N LEU A 141 -9.07 7.89 -12.68
CA LEU A 141 -8.00 7.01 -12.20
C LEU A 141 -8.24 5.59 -12.70
N ALA A 142 -7.17 4.97 -13.20
CA ALA A 142 -7.15 3.61 -13.70
C ALA A 142 -6.26 2.71 -12.83
N ASN A 143 -6.42 1.40 -13.01
CA ASN A 143 -5.52 0.41 -12.41
C ASN A 143 -4.06 0.67 -12.81
N GLY A 144 -3.19 0.78 -11.82
CA GLY A 144 -1.77 1.07 -11.97
C GLY A 144 -1.40 2.56 -11.95
N ASP A 145 -2.38 3.46 -11.78
CA ASP A 145 -2.09 4.89 -11.63
C ASP A 145 -1.42 5.19 -10.30
N GLU A 146 -0.45 6.11 -10.33
CA GLU A 146 0.12 6.69 -9.12
C GLU A 146 -0.82 7.79 -8.62
N LEU A 147 -1.28 7.65 -7.38
CA LEU A 147 -2.15 8.62 -6.71
C LEU A 147 -1.36 9.81 -6.19
N THR A 148 -0.22 9.52 -5.56
CA THR A 148 0.69 10.48 -4.94
C THR A 148 1.97 9.76 -4.51
N PHE A 149 2.94 10.51 -4.00
CA PHE A 149 4.15 9.95 -3.40
C PHE A 149 4.59 10.79 -2.19
N ASN A 150 5.25 10.14 -1.23
CA ASN A 150 5.99 10.84 -0.18
C ASN A 150 7.48 10.81 -0.49
N THR A 151 8.17 11.93 -0.26
CA THR A 151 9.64 11.95 -0.26
C THR A 151 10.15 11.71 1.15
N LEU A 152 11.03 10.74 1.32
CA LEU A 152 11.56 10.31 2.61
C LEU A 152 13.09 10.19 2.53
N TYR A 153 13.75 10.31 3.68
CA TYR A 153 15.15 9.94 3.84
C TYR A 153 15.27 8.91 4.96
N LEU A 154 15.90 7.78 4.65
CA LEU A 154 16.03 6.63 5.54
C LEU A 154 17.49 6.19 5.62
N ASP A 155 17.95 5.90 6.83
CA ASP A 155 19.22 5.20 6.99
C ASP A 155 19.16 3.85 6.26
N PRO A 156 20.22 3.43 5.54
CA PRO A 156 20.22 2.16 4.81
C PRO A 156 19.83 0.95 5.66
N SER A 157 20.16 0.98 6.96
CA SER A 157 19.84 -0.10 7.91
C SER A 157 18.37 -0.18 8.32
N MET A 158 17.58 0.86 8.07
CA MET A 158 16.17 0.96 8.49
C MET A 158 15.18 0.61 7.37
N ILE A 159 15.66 0.40 6.13
CA ILE A 159 14.80 0.14 4.97
C ILE A 159 13.92 -1.09 5.20
N ASP A 160 14.50 -2.21 5.65
CA ASP A 160 13.76 -3.45 5.84
C ASP A 160 12.71 -3.33 6.95
N SER A 161 13.03 -2.63 8.04
CA SER A 161 12.08 -2.32 9.11
C SER A 161 10.95 -1.42 8.63
N PHE A 162 11.26 -0.38 7.85
CA PHE A 162 10.26 0.51 7.27
C PHE A 162 9.30 -0.27 6.35
N VAL A 163 9.82 -1.08 5.44
CA VAL A 163 9.01 -1.93 4.53
C VAL A 163 8.18 -2.94 5.30
N SER A 164 8.72 -3.52 6.38
CA SER A 164 7.99 -4.50 7.20
C SER A 164 6.92 -3.85 8.10
N GLY A 165 6.84 -2.53 8.13
CA GLY A 165 5.92 -1.78 8.97
C GLY A 165 6.34 -1.73 10.44
N GLU A 166 7.61 -2.01 10.74
CA GLU A 166 8.20 -1.87 12.06
C GLU A 166 8.45 -0.39 12.40
N GLU A 167 8.65 -0.10 13.68
CA GLU A 167 8.99 1.24 14.14
C GLU A 167 10.42 1.58 13.74
N CYS A 168 10.61 2.72 13.07
CA CYS A 168 11.93 3.22 12.66
C CYS A 168 11.89 4.75 12.51
N ASP A 169 13.06 5.38 12.62
CA ASP A 169 13.22 6.81 12.38
C ASP A 169 13.15 7.11 10.88
N VAL A 170 12.42 8.16 10.51
CA VAL A 170 12.28 8.64 9.14
C VAL A 170 12.34 10.15 9.10
N ILE A 171 13.01 10.70 8.10
CA ILE A 171 13.01 12.14 7.84
C ILE A 171 12.09 12.40 6.64
N ILE A 172 11.10 13.29 6.81
CA ILE A 172 10.17 13.65 5.74
C ILE A 172 10.78 14.76 4.88
N GLY A 173 10.75 14.58 3.56
CA GLY A 173 11.50 15.43 2.62
C GLY A 173 11.06 16.88 2.58
N ASP A 174 9.79 17.17 2.90
CA ASP A 174 9.27 18.53 2.96
C ASP A 174 9.90 19.37 4.10
N GLU A 175 10.58 18.73 5.03
CA GLU A 175 11.25 19.37 6.17
C GLU A 175 12.71 19.76 5.88
N ILE A 176 13.25 19.40 4.71
CA ILE A 176 14.66 19.61 4.38
C ILE A 176 14.83 20.80 3.42
N GLU A 177 15.22 21.96 3.95
CA GLU A 177 15.52 23.15 3.13
C GLU A 177 16.72 22.97 2.19
N ASP A 178 17.71 22.17 2.59
CA ASP A 178 18.89 21.82 1.79
C ASP A 178 19.15 20.30 1.90
N PRO A 179 18.84 19.49 0.85
CA PRO A 179 19.07 18.04 0.89
C PRO A 179 20.54 17.73 1.18
N PRO A 180 20.84 16.62 1.89
CA PRO A 180 22.19 16.31 2.39
C PRO A 180 23.28 16.47 1.31
N SER A 181 22.95 16.12 0.07
CA SER A 181 23.81 16.22 -1.10
C SER A 181 24.30 17.63 -1.46
N ARG A 182 23.52 18.69 -1.15
CA ARG A 182 23.90 20.08 -1.44
C ARG A 182 24.93 20.66 -0.47
N ASN A 183 25.10 20.06 0.71
CA ASN A 183 26.12 20.53 1.66
C ASN A 183 27.56 20.28 1.15
N MET A 184 27.77 19.32 0.25
CA MET A 184 29.09 19.05 -0.32
C MET A 184 29.62 20.11 -1.29
N GLU A 185 28.75 20.89 -1.95
CA GLU A 185 29.21 22.02 -2.78
C GLU A 185 29.61 23.23 -1.92
N ARG A 186 29.00 23.41 -0.74
CA ARG A 186 29.32 24.52 0.17
C ARG A 186 30.62 24.32 0.94
N GLN A 187 31.02 23.09 1.23
CA GLN A 187 32.25 22.79 1.96
C GLN A 187 33.54 22.84 1.10
N LYS A 188 33.42 23.06 -0.22
CA LYS A 188 34.57 23.16 -1.15
C LYS A 188 34.90 24.60 -1.58
N LYS A 189 34.27 25.61 -0.98
CA LYS A 189 34.62 27.03 -1.14
C LYS A 189 35.25 27.57 0.13
#